data_AF-A0A254RI71-F1
#
_entry.id   AF-A0A254RI71-F1
#
_cell.length_a   1.000
_cell.length_b   1.000
_cell.length_c   1.000
_cell.angle_alpha   90.00
_cell.angle_beta   90.00
_cell.angle_gamma   90.00
#
_symmetry.space_group_name_H-M   'P 1'
#
loop_
_entity.id
_entity.type
_entity.pdbx_description
1 polymer ?
#
loop_
_entity_poly.entity_id
_entity_poly.type
_entity_poly.pdbx_seq_one_letter_code
_entity_poly.pdbx_strand_id
1 'polypeptide(L)'
;MVAAHSIPNMFFILRKFCSEEQRRNLLLFIVNLLQVVPIDSRKIEAALTNSKFKDFEDCLQDECAAEINADFIITRNIDDFANSKIKPILPGDFLKTPL
;
A
#
# COMPACT_ATOMS: atom_id res chain seq x y z
N MET A 1 3.57 -2.24 -6.81
CA MET A 1 2.21 -2.75 -6.54
C MET A 1 1.44 -1.76 -5.69
N VAL A 2 0.12 -1.90 -5.58
CA VAL A 2 -0.71 -1.21 -4.60
C VAL A 2 -1.73 -2.21 -4.04
N ALA A 3 -2.00 -2.21 -2.73
CA ALA A 3 -3.08 -3.02 -2.19
C ALA A 3 -4.44 -2.46 -2.62
N ALA A 4 -5.40 -3.35 -2.88
CA ALA A 4 -6.71 -2.95 -3.39
C ALA A 4 -7.43 -1.90 -2.51
N HIS A 5 -7.27 -1.96 -1.18
CA HIS A 5 -7.90 -1.03 -0.25
C HIS A 5 -7.35 0.41 -0.37
N SER A 6 -6.12 0.60 -0.86
CA SER A 6 -5.57 1.94 -1.04
C SER A 6 -6.33 2.73 -2.10
N ILE A 7 -6.99 2.07 -3.07
CA ILE A 7 -7.79 2.72 -4.12
C ILE A 7 -9.02 3.47 -3.54
N PRO A 8 -9.95 2.83 -2.79
CA PRO A 8 -11.04 3.55 -2.16
C PRO A 8 -10.56 4.58 -1.13
N ASN A 9 -9.46 4.31 -0.41
CA ASN A 9 -8.88 5.28 0.54
C ASN A 9 -8.41 6.55 -0.19
N MET A 10 -7.65 6.40 -1.28
CA MET A 10 -7.29 7.52 -2.14
C MET A 10 -8.53 8.23 -2.72
N PHE A 11 -9.53 7.48 -3.21
CA PHE A 11 -10.77 8.07 -3.74
C PHE A 11 -11.48 8.97 -2.71
N PHE A 12 -11.50 8.53 -1.44
CA PHE A 12 -12.06 9.27 -0.32
C PHE A 12 -11.21 10.49 0.06
N ILE A 13 -9.89 10.33 0.20
CA ILE A 13 -8.98 11.41 0.61
C ILE A 13 -8.94 12.52 -0.46
N LEU A 14 -8.82 12.14 -1.74
CA LEU A 14 -8.70 13.07 -2.86
C LEU A 14 -9.93 13.97 -3.04
N ARG A 15 -11.09 13.63 -2.44
CA ARG A 15 -12.31 14.45 -2.54
C ARG A 15 -12.12 15.86 -1.99
N LYS A 16 -11.12 16.05 -1.13
CA LYS A 16 -10.75 17.34 -0.54
C LYS A 16 -9.99 18.24 -1.53
N PHE A 17 -9.50 17.70 -2.65
CA PHE A 17 -8.58 18.38 -3.55
C PHE A 17 -9.03 18.40 -5.02
N CYS A 18 -9.91 17.46 -5.44
CA CYS A 18 -10.28 17.30 -6.85
C CYS A 18 -11.78 16.97 -7.02
N SER A 19 -12.31 17.28 -8.20
CA SER A 19 -13.66 16.85 -8.61
C SER A 19 -13.75 15.31 -8.68
N GLU A 20 -14.96 14.76 -8.71
CA GLU A 20 -15.12 13.31 -8.90
C GLU A 20 -14.50 12.80 -10.21
N GLU A 21 -14.71 13.53 -11.31
CA GLU A 21 -14.14 13.19 -12.62
C GLU A 21 -12.61 13.14 -12.57
N GLN A 22 -11.97 14.17 -11.99
CA GLN A 22 -10.52 14.23 -11.82
C GLN A 22 -10.00 13.05 -10.98
N ARG A 23 -10.72 12.67 -9.90
CA ARG A 23 -10.36 11.51 -9.07
C ARG A 23 -10.43 10.20 -9.83
N ARG A 24 -11.47 10.00 -10.64
CA ARG A 24 -11.62 8.80 -11.48
C ARG A 24 -10.48 8.68 -12.48
N ASN A 25 -10.17 9.78 -13.17
CA ASN A 25 -9.08 9.80 -14.15
C ASN A 25 -7.71 9.54 -13.50
N LEU A 26 -7.44 10.14 -12.33
CA LEU A 26 -6.19 9.92 -11.59
C LEU A 26 -6.06 8.46 -11.11
N LEU A 27 -7.12 7.87 -10.58
CA LEU A 27 -7.06 6.49 -10.09
C LEU A 27 -7.02 5.48 -11.23
N LEU A 28 -7.67 5.75 -12.37
CA LEU A 28 -7.51 4.95 -13.60
C LEU A 28 -6.05 4.95 -14.07
N PHE A 29 -5.38 6.10 -14.04
CA PHE A 29 -3.95 6.17 -14.35
C PHE A 29 -3.12 5.29 -13.39
N ILE A 30 -3.37 5.36 -12.08
CA ILE A 30 -2.64 4.57 -11.07
C ILE A 30 -2.81 3.06 -11.29
N VAL A 31 -4.05 2.58 -11.50
CA VAL A 31 -4.30 1.13 -11.65
C VAL A 31 -3.81 0.57 -12.99
N ASN A 32 -3.64 1.42 -14.01
CA ASN A 32 -3.01 1.02 -15.28
C ASN A 32 -1.48 0.98 -15.18
N LEU A 33 -0.89 1.75 -14.27
CA LEU A 33 0.56 1.82 -14.06
C LEU A 33 1.06 0.75 -13.08
N LEU A 34 0.28 0.44 -12.04
CA LEU A 34 0.66 -0.43 -10.94
C LEU A 34 -0.19 -1.68 -10.89
N GLN A 35 0.44 -2.83 -10.62
CA GLN A 35 -0.30 -4.04 -10.24
C GLN A 35 -1.09 -3.78 -8.96
N VAL A 36 -2.42 -3.95 -9.05
CA VAL A 36 -3.33 -3.95 -7.89
C VAL A 36 -3.38 -5.35 -7.30
N VAL A 37 -3.03 -5.48 -6.01
CA VAL A 37 -3.06 -6.78 -5.32
C VAL A 37 -4.38 -6.92 -4.56
N PRO A 38 -5.17 -7.98 -4.81
CA PRO A 38 -6.45 -8.19 -4.16
C PRO A 38 -6.28 -8.55 -2.68
N ILE A 39 -7.31 -8.24 -1.89
CA ILE A 39 -7.41 -8.61 -0.48
C ILE A 39 -8.44 -9.73 -0.36
N ASP A 40 -8.03 -10.84 0.23
CA ASP A 40 -8.88 -11.99 0.52
C ASP A 40 -9.04 -12.19 2.03
N SER A 41 -9.91 -13.12 2.43
CA SER A 41 -10.18 -13.41 3.85
C SER A 41 -8.92 -13.79 4.62
N ARG A 42 -7.98 -14.49 3.98
CA ARG A 42 -6.70 -14.89 4.58
C ARG A 42 -5.85 -13.68 4.97
N LYS A 43 -5.73 -12.69 4.08
CA LYS A 43 -4.99 -11.44 4.37
C LYS A 43 -5.67 -10.62 5.46
N ILE A 44 -7.00 -10.59 5.46
CA ILE A 44 -7.78 -9.92 6.52
C ILE A 44 -7.54 -10.59 7.87
N GLU A 45 -7.62 -11.91 7.95
CA GLU A 45 -7.38 -12.67 9.18
C GLU A 45 -5.95 -12.50 9.69
N ALA A 46 -4.96 -12.58 8.78
CA ALA A 46 -3.56 -12.32 9.12
C ALA A 46 -3.36 -10.91 9.69
N ALA A 47 -3.96 -9.88 9.07
CA ALA A 47 -3.87 -8.52 9.57
C ALA A 47 -4.59 -8.33 10.92
N LEU A 48 -5.77 -8.93 11.11
CA LEU A 48 -6.53 -8.83 12.36
C LEU A 48 -5.83 -9.52 13.55
N THR A 49 -5.09 -10.59 13.29
CA THR A 49 -4.36 -11.34 14.33
C THR A 49 -2.98 -10.78 14.63
N ASN A 50 -2.47 -9.88 13.78
CA ASN A 50 -1.15 -9.28 13.93
C ASN A 50 -1.19 -8.00 14.78
N SER A 51 -1.11 -8.15 16.09
CA SER A 51 -1.11 -7.04 17.05
C SER A 51 0.18 -6.19 17.05
N LYS A 52 1.18 -6.54 16.23
CA LYS A 52 2.43 -5.77 16.12
C LYS A 52 2.29 -4.54 15.23
N PHE A 53 1.30 -4.53 14.34
CA PHE A 53 0.92 -3.34 13.60
C PHE A 53 -0.09 -2.54 14.41
N LYS A 54 0.17 -1.22 14.50
CA LYS A 54 -0.79 -0.29 15.11
C LYS A 54 -1.90 0.08 14.12
N ASP A 55 -1.55 0.25 12.85
CA ASP A 55 -2.48 0.57 11.78
C ASP A 55 -2.83 -0.70 10.99
N PHE A 56 -4.14 -0.94 10.85
CA PHE A 56 -4.65 -2.12 10.16
C PHE A 56 -4.42 -2.06 8.64
N GLU A 57 -4.46 -0.86 8.04
CA GLU A 57 -4.25 -0.67 6.61
C GLU A 57 -2.79 -0.93 6.23
N ASP A 58 -1.85 -0.48 7.06
CA ASP A 58 -0.42 -0.78 6.88
C ASP A 58 -0.13 -2.28 6.99
N CYS A 59 -0.80 -2.98 7.92
CA CYS A 59 -0.68 -4.42 8.02
C CYS A 59 -1.21 -5.12 6.76
N LEU A 60 -2.36 -4.70 6.23
CA LEU A 60 -2.91 -5.25 4.98
C LEU A 60 -2.00 -4.97 3.78
N GLN A 61 -1.38 -3.79 3.74
CA GLN A 61 -0.42 -3.42 2.71
C GLN A 61 0.81 -4.35 2.76
N ASP A 62 1.33 -4.66 3.95
CA ASP A 62 2.42 -5.63 4.14
C ASP A 62 2.02 -7.05 3.72
N GLU A 63 0.82 -7.52 4.09
CA GLU A 63 0.31 -8.82 3.64
C GLU A 63 0.21 -8.93 2.10
N CYS A 64 -0.26 -7.86 1.45
CA CYS A 64 -0.30 -7.80 -0.02
C CYS A 64 1.10 -7.74 -0.64
N ALA A 65 2.06 -7.04 -0.02
CA ALA A 65 3.44 -6.97 -0.49
C ALA A 65 4.14 -8.34 -0.36
N ALA A 66 3.89 -9.04 0.75
CA ALA A 66 4.41 -10.39 1.01
C ALA A 66 3.88 -11.43 0.02
N GLU A 67 2.60 -11.40 -0.34
CA GLU A 67 1.99 -12.32 -1.31
C GLU A 67 2.72 -12.33 -2.66
N ILE A 68 3.19 -11.16 -3.11
CA ILE A 68 3.87 -11.03 -4.39
C ILE A 68 5.40 -11.08 -4.28
N ASN A 69 5.94 -11.35 -3.08
CA ASN A 69 7.38 -11.28 -2.78
C ASN A 69 8.00 -9.94 -3.21
N ALA A 70 7.34 -8.82 -2.89
CA ALA A 70 7.87 -7.50 -3.19
C ALA A 70 9.22 -7.28 -2.51
N ASP A 71 10.18 -6.65 -3.22
CA ASP A 71 11.50 -6.38 -2.66
C ASP A 71 11.43 -5.40 -1.48
N PHE A 72 10.57 -4.38 -1.60
CA PHE A 72 10.45 -3.30 -0.63
C PHE A 72 9.02 -2.75 -0.50
N ILE A 73 8.72 -2.20 0.68
CA ILE A 73 7.63 -1.25 0.89
C ILE A 73 8.22 0.16 0.82
N ILE A 74 7.78 0.96 -0.13
CA ILE A 74 8.21 2.37 -0.25
C ILE A 74 7.27 3.23 0.60
N THR A 75 7.78 3.79 1.69
CA THR A 75 6.99 4.57 2.67
C THR A 75 7.76 5.79 3.16
N ARG A 76 7.03 6.83 3.60
CA ARG A 76 7.62 7.97 4.32
C ARG A 76 7.64 7.78 5.83
N ASN A 77 7.00 6.71 6.33
CA ASN A 77 6.99 6.37 7.74
C ASN A 77 7.51 4.94 7.92
N ILE A 78 8.81 4.79 8.17
CA ILE A 78 9.42 3.49 8.38
C ILE A 78 8.97 2.87 9.72
N ASP A 79 8.69 3.71 10.72
CA ASP A 79 8.39 3.25 12.08
C ASP A 79 7.07 2.47 12.15
N ASP A 80 6.06 2.87 11.34
CA ASP A 80 4.79 2.14 11.23
C ASP A 80 4.95 0.74 10.62
N PHE A 81 6.05 0.52 9.90
CA PHE A 81 6.41 -0.76 9.26
C PHE A 81 7.57 -1.46 9.98
N ALA A 82 7.91 -1.08 11.22
CA ALA A 82 9.05 -1.68 11.94
C ALA A 82 8.96 -3.21 12.11
N ASN A 83 7.74 -3.77 12.08
CA ASN A 83 7.47 -5.21 12.19
C ASN A 83 6.98 -5.85 10.89
N SER A 84 7.13 -5.18 9.75
CA SER A 84 6.66 -5.68 8.46
C SER A 84 7.47 -6.89 7.98
N LYS A 85 6.82 -7.77 7.22
CA LYS A 85 7.47 -8.90 6.54
C LYS A 85 8.37 -8.39 5.42
N ILE A 86 7.92 -7.36 4.70
CA ILE A 86 8.67 -6.73 3.61
C ILE A 86 9.42 -5.51 4.12
N LYS A 87 10.70 -5.39 3.74
CA LYS A 87 11.57 -4.31 4.21
C LYS A 87 11.02 -2.92 3.81
N PRO A 88 10.76 -2.01 4.76
CA PRO A 88 10.38 -0.65 4.44
C PRO A 88 11.62 0.18 4.06
N ILE A 89 11.48 1.04 3.06
CA ILE A 89 12.51 2.00 2.63
C ILE A 89 11.91 3.36 2.32
N LEU A 90 12.72 4.42 2.45
CA LEU A 90 12.33 5.75 2.01
C LEU A 90 12.35 5.83 0.47
N PRO A 91 11.48 6.66 -0.14
CA PRO A 91 11.52 6.91 -1.59
C PRO A 91 12.90 7.37 -2.07
N GLY A 92 13.58 8.21 -1.30
CA GLY A 92 14.92 8.71 -1.64
C GLY A 92 16.00 7.62 -1.64
N ASP A 93 15.81 6.54 -0.87
CA ASP A 93 16.74 5.42 -0.84
C ASP A 93 16.45 4.43 -1.96
N PHE A 94 15.17 4.23 -2.31
CA PHE A 94 14.79 3.45 -3.48
C PHE A 94 15.46 3.98 -4.76
N LEU A 95 15.49 5.31 -4.95
CA LEU A 95 16.13 5.94 -6.11
C LEU A 95 17.65 5.74 -6.20
N LYS A 96 18.30 5.32 -5.10
CA LYS A 96 19.73 5.01 -5.07
C LYS A 96 20.02 3.52 -5.29
N THR A 97 18.99 2.67 -5.25
CA THR A 97 19.13 1.24 -5.46
C THR A 97 19.38 0.97 -6.95
N PRO A 98 20.41 0.21 -7.33
CA PRO A 98 20.60 -0.21 -8.71
C PRO A 98 19.45 -1.12 -9.16
N LEU A 99 18.96 -0.90 -10.38
CA LEU A 99 17.95 -1.72 -11.06
C LEU A 99 18.51 -3.10 -11.45
#